data_AF-A0A8X6Y9H6-F1
#
_entry.id   AF-A0A8X6Y9H6-F1
#
_cell.length_a   1.000
_cell.length_b   1.000
_cell.length_c   1.000
_cell.angle_alpha   90.00
_cell.angle_beta   90.00
_cell.angle_gamma   90.00
#
_symmetry.space_group_name_H-M   'P 1'
#
loop_
_entity.id
_entity.type
_entity.pdbx_description
1 polymer ?
#
loop_
_entity_poly.entity_id
_entity_poly.type
_entity_poly.pdbx_seq_one_letter_code
_entity_poly.pdbx_strand_id
1 'polypeptide(L)'
;MDAPIEEQWGVVRVLTAEGVSKLTNGVILLHDNARPHVSDVAQLARFKWKTLQHPLYSPDLLPCDFHILGKLKTLLKSIRFMSAVKESVADYLNQQPTKSYETGITRFVCRGDKYLNAHGDYL
;
A
#
# COMPACT_ATOMS: atom_id res chain seq x y z
N MET A 1 20.69 9.79 7.34
CA MET A 1 20.29 8.53 8.00
C MET A 1 18.78 8.53 7.97
N ASP A 2 18.17 7.51 7.36
CA ASP A 2 16.72 7.38 7.37
C ASP A 2 16.25 7.01 8.78
N ALA A 3 15.09 7.51 9.17
CA ALA A 3 14.51 7.25 10.49
C ALA A 3 14.25 5.74 10.67
N PRO A 4 14.44 5.17 11.89
CA PRO A 4 14.10 3.78 12.18
C PRO A 4 12.67 3.43 11.78
N ILE A 5 12.43 2.18 11.37
CA ILE A 5 11.11 1.72 10.88
C ILE A 5 9.98 2.00 11.90
N GLU A 6 10.26 1.88 13.20
CA GLU A 6 9.36 2.23 14.30
C GLU A 6 8.89 3.69 14.27
N GLU A 7 9.82 4.61 14.02
CA GLU A 7 9.52 6.05 13.93
C GLU A 7 8.65 6.34 12.69
N GLN A 8 8.92 5.65 11.58
CA GLN A 8 8.11 5.77 10.36
C GLN A 8 6.68 5.23 10.54
N TRP A 9 6.52 4.10 11.23
CA TRP A 9 5.20 3.56 11.56
C TRP A 9 4.45 4.43 12.55
N GLY A 10 5.14 5.11 13.47
CA GLY A 10 4.57 6.16 14.31
C GLY A 10 3.90 7.26 13.48
N VAL A 11 4.58 7.74 12.43
CA VAL A 11 4.03 8.75 11.50
C VAL A 11 2.81 8.22 10.74
N VAL A 12 2.85 6.97 10.27
CA VAL A 12 1.72 6.32 9.58
C VAL A 12 0.48 6.23 10.48
N ARG A 13 0.65 5.86 11.76
CA ARG A 13 -0.45 5.78 12.73
C ARG A 13 -1.12 7.14 12.93
N VAL A 14 -0.34 8.20 13.11
CA VAL A 14 -0.87 9.56 13.33
C VAL A 14 -1.64 10.04 12.10
N LEU A 15 -1.07 9.89 10.91
CA LEU A 15 -1.70 10.35 9.67
C LEU A 15 -2.97 9.58 9.28
N THR A 16 -3.10 8.35 9.74
CA THR A 16 -4.30 7.53 9.49
C THR A 16 -5.38 7.71 10.56
N ALA A 17 -5.01 8.13 11.77
CA ALA A 17 -5.94 8.39 12.88
C ALA A 17 -6.64 9.76 12.80
N GLU A 18 -6.01 10.77 12.19
CA GLU A 18 -6.60 12.12 11.99
C GLU A 18 -7.71 12.17 10.92
N GLY A 19 -8.09 11.01 10.37
CA GLY A 19 -9.02 10.88 9.26
C GLY A 19 -8.34 11.18 7.93
N VAL A 20 -8.68 10.40 6.90
CA VAL A 20 -8.14 10.51 5.52
C VAL A 20 -8.29 11.92 4.91
N SER A 21 -9.03 12.82 5.58
CA SER A 21 -9.27 14.19 5.18
C SER A 21 -8.18 15.16 5.66
N LYS A 22 -7.17 15.32 4.80
CA LYS A 22 -6.25 16.49 4.61
C LYS A 22 -4.78 16.13 4.75
N LEU A 23 -4.25 15.44 3.75
CA LEU A 23 -2.84 15.59 3.39
C LEU A 23 -2.63 16.98 2.74
N THR A 24 -2.70 18.05 3.53
CA THR A 24 -2.17 19.36 3.11
C THR A 24 -0.64 19.40 3.18
N ASN A 25 -0.02 18.39 3.83
CA ASN A 25 1.43 18.30 4.07
C ASN A 25 2.08 17.00 3.56
N GLY A 26 1.84 16.68 2.29
CA GLY A 26 2.67 15.71 1.53
C GLY A 26 2.10 14.29 1.46
N VAL A 27 2.46 13.60 0.38
CA VAL A 27 2.05 12.21 0.10
C VAL A 27 3.09 11.25 0.69
N ILE A 28 2.62 10.19 1.34
CA ILE A 28 3.45 9.03 1.70
C ILE A 28 3.25 7.94 0.66
N LEU A 29 4.32 7.55 -0.01
CA LEU A 29 4.33 6.46 -0.96
C LEU A 29 4.74 5.16 -0.27
N LEU A 30 3.92 4.12 -0.43
CA LEU A 30 4.22 2.76 -0.03
C LEU A 30 4.34 1.88 -1.28
N HIS A 31 5.49 1.26 -1.48
CA HIS A 31 5.75 0.28 -2.53
C HIS A 31 6.72 -0.79 -2.03
N ASP A 32 6.85 -1.90 -2.76
CA ASP A 32 7.80 -2.97 -2.46
C ASP A 32 9.23 -2.61 -2.93
N ASN A 33 10.23 -3.36 -2.47
CA ASN A 33 11.64 -3.08 -2.77
C ASN A 33 12.10 -3.63 -4.13
N ALA A 34 11.19 -3.85 -5.10
CA ALA A 34 11.60 -4.31 -6.42
C ALA A 34 12.56 -3.30 -7.08
N ARG A 35 13.58 -3.81 -7.79
CA ARG A 35 14.66 -2.98 -8.35
C ARG A 35 14.17 -1.74 -9.11
N PRO A 36 13.15 -1.80 -9.98
CA PRO A 36 12.65 -0.62 -10.68
C PRO A 36 12.12 0.49 -9.74
N HIS A 37 11.53 0.11 -8.61
CA HIS A 37 10.95 1.06 -7.65
C HIS A 37 12.01 1.73 -6.78
N VAL A 38 13.09 1.02 -6.47
CA VAL A 38 14.20 1.56 -5.68
C VAL A 38 15.23 2.28 -6.56
N SER A 39 15.37 1.91 -7.84
CA SER A 39 16.34 2.53 -8.74
C SER A 39 15.98 3.94 -9.17
N ASP A 40 14.71 4.34 -9.05
CA ASP A 40 14.21 5.62 -9.55
C ASP A 40 14.03 6.68 -8.43
N VAL A 41 15.03 6.77 -7.56
CA VAL A 41 15.08 7.76 -6.47
C VAL A 41 14.98 9.19 -7.02
N ALA A 42 15.49 9.44 -8.23
CA ALA A 42 15.47 10.74 -8.88
C ALA A 42 14.06 11.19 -9.25
N GLN A 43 13.20 10.30 -9.76
CA GLN A 43 11.79 10.64 -10.02
C GLN A 43 11.03 10.84 -8.72
N LEU A 44 11.24 9.98 -7.71
CA LEU A 44 10.59 10.12 -6.40
C LEU A 44 10.92 11.47 -5.73
N ALA A 45 12.17 11.91 -5.82
CA ALA A 45 12.61 13.21 -5.31
C ALA A 45 11.88 14.39 -5.99
N ARG A 46 11.51 14.27 -7.26
CA ARG A 46 10.77 15.31 -8.00
C ARG A 46 9.39 15.57 -7.42
N PHE A 47 8.73 14.53 -6.93
CA PHE A 47 7.37 14.62 -6.37
C PHE A 47 7.34 15.10 -4.92
N LYS A 48 8.50 15.17 -4.25
CA LYS A 48 8.63 15.51 -2.81
C LYS A 48 7.78 14.61 -1.92
N TRP A 49 7.55 13.38 -2.36
CA TRP A 49 6.83 12.37 -1.59
C TRP A 49 7.78 11.74 -0.57
N LYS A 50 7.26 11.40 0.60
CA LYS A 50 7.99 10.58 1.56
C LYS A 50 7.75 9.12 1.22
N THR A 51 8.80 8.32 1.12
CA THR A 51 8.66 6.88 0.89
C THR A 51 8.66 6.16 2.24
N LEU A 52 7.68 5.31 2.49
CA LEU A 52 7.67 4.44 3.66
C LEU A 52 8.59 3.25 3.39
N GLN A 53 9.54 2.98 4.29
CA GLN A 53 10.39 1.81 4.14
C GLN A 53 9.56 0.54 4.30
N HIS A 54 9.62 -0.31 3.29
CA HIS A 54 8.97 -1.60 3.29
C HIS A 54 9.99 -2.68 3.68
N PRO A 55 9.66 -3.61 4.59
CA PRO A 55 10.53 -4.74 4.89
C PRO A 55 10.67 -5.67 3.66
N LEU A 56 11.77 -6.44 3.64
CA LEU A 56 12.04 -7.34 2.52
C LEU A 56 10.99 -8.47 2.51
N TYR A 57 10.41 -8.75 1.35
CA TYR A 57 9.51 -9.89 1.12
C TYR A 57 8.26 -9.93 2.02
N SER A 58 7.66 -8.79 2.38
CA SER A 58 6.48 -8.74 3.27
C SER A 58 5.19 -8.33 2.54
N PRO A 59 4.65 -9.17 1.63
CA PRO A 59 3.41 -8.85 0.90
C PRO A 59 2.21 -8.63 1.84
N ASP A 60 2.26 -9.20 3.05
CA ASP A 60 1.24 -8.98 4.08
C ASP A 60 1.11 -7.52 4.52
N LEU A 61 2.13 -6.72 4.31
CA LEU A 61 2.16 -5.29 4.64
C LEU A 61 1.86 -4.40 3.43
N LEU A 62 1.43 -4.95 2.29
CA LEU A 62 1.02 -4.16 1.12
C LEU A 62 -0.49 -4.22 0.92
N PRO A 63 -1.24 -3.11 1.13
CA PRO A 63 -2.68 -3.08 0.92
C PRO A 63 -3.10 -3.47 -0.50
N CYS A 64 -2.26 -3.17 -1.50
CA CYS A 64 -2.48 -3.62 -2.87
C CYS A 64 -2.52 -5.15 -2.94
N ASP A 65 -1.59 -5.85 -2.30
CA ASP A 65 -1.49 -7.32 -2.36
C ASP A 65 -2.60 -8.01 -1.56
N PHE A 66 -2.75 -7.66 -0.27
CA PHE A 66 -3.66 -8.40 0.62
C PHE A 66 -5.13 -8.02 0.51
N HIS A 67 -5.47 -6.83 -0.04
CA HIS A 67 -6.85 -6.33 -0.07
C HIS A 67 -7.41 -6.16 -1.47
N ILE A 68 -6.69 -5.47 -2.36
CA ILE A 68 -7.18 -5.13 -3.72
C ILE A 68 -6.95 -6.29 -4.69
N LEU A 69 -5.71 -6.75 -4.81
CA LEU A 69 -5.31 -7.75 -5.81
C LEU A 69 -5.89 -9.14 -5.50
N GLY A 70 -6.06 -9.51 -4.23
CA GLY A 70 -6.70 -10.79 -3.88
C GLY A 70 -8.13 -10.92 -4.41
N LYS A 71 -8.94 -9.86 -4.23
CA LYS A 71 -10.32 -9.81 -4.74
C LYS A 71 -10.35 -9.72 -6.27
N LEU A 72 -9.48 -8.89 -6.85
CA LEU A 72 -9.36 -8.78 -8.30
C LEU A 72 -8.97 -10.13 -8.92
N LYS A 73 -7.97 -10.84 -8.39
CA LYS A 73 -7.58 -12.18 -8.86
C LYS A 73 -8.75 -13.16 -8.84
N THR A 74 -9.60 -13.08 -7.81
CA THR A 74 -10.78 -13.95 -7.68
C THR A 74 -11.79 -13.66 -8.79
N LEU A 75 -12.03 -12.39 -9.09
CA LEU A 75 -12.89 -11.96 -10.19
C LEU A 75 -12.32 -12.36 -11.56
N LEU A 76 -11.01 -12.21 -11.76
CA LEU A 76 -10.35 -12.54 -13.01
C LEU A 76 -10.25 -14.05 -13.26
N LYS A 77 -10.28 -14.88 -12.19
CA LYS A 77 -10.13 -16.35 -12.29
C LYS A 77 -11.21 -17.02 -13.15
N SER A 78 -12.40 -16.43 -13.24
CA SER A 78 -13.52 -16.97 -14.01
C SER A 78 -13.64 -16.38 -15.42
N ILE A 79 -12.77 -15.44 -15.80
CA ILE A 79 -12.88 -14.72 -17.07
C ILE A 79 -11.75 -15.12 -18.01
N ARG A 80 -12.10 -15.60 -19.20
CA ARG A 80 -11.14 -15.82 -20.28
C ARG A 80 -11.07 -14.57 -21.15
N PHE A 81 -10.00 -13.80 -21.01
CA PHE A 81 -9.80 -12.59 -21.78
C PHE A 81 -9.24 -12.89 -23.17
N MET A 82 -9.83 -12.29 -24.20
CA MET A 82 -9.28 -12.27 -25.56
C MET A 82 -8.50 -10.98 -25.87
N SER A 83 -8.91 -9.83 -25.32
CA SER A 83 -8.18 -8.55 -25.49
C SER A 83 -8.54 -7.42 -24.51
N ALA A 84 -9.42 -7.63 -23.50
CA ALA A 84 -10.03 -6.54 -22.71
C ALA A 84 -9.70 -6.56 -21.20
N VAL A 85 -8.52 -7.07 -20.81
CA VAL A 85 -8.14 -7.17 -19.38
C VAL A 85 -8.08 -5.79 -18.72
N LYS A 86 -7.55 -4.80 -19.44
CA LYS A 86 -7.30 -3.45 -18.89
C LYS A 86 -8.60 -2.76 -18.48
N GLU A 87 -9.61 -2.82 -19.34
CA GLU A 87 -10.94 -2.25 -19.09
C GLU A 87 -11.60 -2.93 -17.90
N SER A 88 -11.54 -4.26 -17.82
CA SER A 88 -12.15 -5.01 -16.71
C SER A 88 -11.50 -4.70 -15.36
N VAL A 89 -10.17 -4.51 -15.35
CA VAL A 89 -9.46 -4.08 -14.13
C VAL A 89 -9.85 -2.66 -13.75
N ALA A 90 -9.91 -1.74 -14.72
CA ALA A 90 -10.30 -0.36 -14.46
C ALA A 90 -11.75 -0.26 -13.94
N ASP A 91 -12.68 -0.97 -14.55
CA ASP A 91 -14.08 -1.04 -14.13
C ASP A 91 -14.20 -1.59 -12.71
N TYR A 92 -13.48 -2.67 -12.39
CA TYR A 92 -13.45 -3.22 -11.04
C TYR A 92 -13.01 -2.18 -10.00
N LEU A 93 -11.92 -1.46 -10.27
CA LEU A 93 -11.37 -0.46 -9.35
C LEU A 93 -12.33 0.72 -9.17
N ASN A 94 -12.95 1.19 -10.26
CA ASN A 94 -13.91 2.30 -10.24
C ASN A 94 -15.22 1.94 -9.52
N GLN A 95 -15.61 0.67 -9.52
CA GLN A 95 -16.79 0.19 -8.81
C GLN A 95 -16.57 -0.03 -7.31
N GLN A 96 -15.32 0.00 -6.82
CA GLN A 96 -15.08 -0.18 -5.39
C GLN A 96 -15.54 1.06 -4.60
N PRO A 97 -16.33 0.86 -3.52
CA PRO A 97 -16.73 1.99 -2.69
C PRO A 97 -15.51 2.58 -1.97
N THR A 98 -15.50 3.90 -1.71
CA THR A 98 -14.43 4.60 -0.97
C THR A 98 -14.06 3.87 0.33
N LYS A 99 -15.09 3.38 1.05
CA LYS A 99 -14.94 2.60 2.28
C LYS A 99 -14.08 1.34 2.13
N SER A 100 -14.03 0.73 0.94
CA SER A 100 -13.15 -0.41 0.65
C SER A 100 -11.69 0.00 0.74
N TYR A 101 -11.32 1.14 0.16
CA TYR A 101 -9.96 1.66 0.20
C TYR A 101 -9.56 2.07 1.61
N GLU A 102 -10.45 2.80 2.31
CA GLU A 102 -10.26 3.14 3.73
C GLU A 102 -10.00 1.90 4.58
N THR A 103 -10.82 0.85 4.41
CA THR A 103 -10.65 -0.43 5.10
C THR A 103 -9.29 -1.06 4.81
N GLY A 104 -8.82 -1.01 3.56
CA GLY A 104 -7.50 -1.50 3.18
C GLY A 104 -6.37 -0.78 3.91
N ILE A 105 -6.45 0.56 3.99
CA ILE A 105 -5.49 1.39 4.71
C ILE A 105 -5.54 1.14 6.23
N THR A 106 -6.73 1.08 6.83
CA THR A 106 -6.86 0.75 8.26
C THR A 106 -6.29 -0.62 8.59
N ARG A 107 -6.56 -1.64 7.75
CA ARG A 107 -5.99 -2.98 7.94
C ARG A 107 -4.48 -3.00 7.79
N PHE A 108 -3.92 -2.15 6.93
CA PHE A 108 -2.47 -1.99 6.80
C PHE A 108 -1.84 -1.47 8.10
N VAL A 109 -2.44 -0.45 8.72
CA VAL A 109 -2.00 0.05 10.04
C VAL A 109 -2.05 -1.06 11.08
N CYS A 110 -3.18 -1.77 11.20
CA CYS A 110 -3.30 -2.87 12.16
C CYS A 110 -2.32 -4.02 11.91
N ARG A 111 -1.96 -4.30 10.66
CA ARG A 111 -0.95 -5.31 10.32
C ARG A 111 0.45 -4.82 10.67
N GLY A 112 0.77 -3.55 10.38
CA GLY A 112 2.01 -2.93 10.82
C GLY A 112 2.25 -3.09 12.32
N ASP A 113 1.22 -2.79 13.13
CA ASP A 113 1.29 -2.96 14.59
C ASP A 113 1.65 -4.37 15.02
N LYS A 114 1.03 -5.37 14.39
CA LYS A 114 1.31 -6.78 14.68
C LYS A 114 2.72 -7.17 14.26
N TYR A 115 3.20 -6.67 13.11
CA TYR A 115 4.54 -6.93 12.61
C TYR A 115 5.61 -6.39 13.56
N LEU A 116 5.43 -5.16 14.06
CA LEU A 116 6.34 -4.55 15.05
C LEU A 116 6.34 -5.35 16.36
N ASN A 117 5.15 -5.75 16.85
CA ASN A 117 5.01 -6.58 18.05
C ASN A 117 5.59 -7.99 17.88
N ALA A 118 5.66 -8.50 16.65
CA ALA A 118 6.24 -9.80 16.31
C ALA A 118 7.75 -9.71 16.01
N HIS A 119 8.41 -8.59 16.31
CA HIS A 119 9.84 -8.36 16.03
C HIS A 119 10.23 -8.57 14.56
N GLY A 120 9.28 -8.36 13.64
CA GLY A 120 9.50 -8.50 12.20
C GLY A 120 9.21 -9.88 11.62
N ASP A 121 8.61 -10.79 12.40
CA ASP A 121 8.10 -12.06 11.86
C ASP A 121 6.85 -11.86 10.99
N TYR A 122 6.63 -12.83 10.09
CA TYR A 122 5.43 -12.88 9.23
C TYR A 122 4.14 -12.99 10.06
N LEU A 123 3.06 -12.43 9.53
CA LEU A 123 1.73 -12.37 10.16
C LEU A 123 0.81 -13.53 9.79
#